data_AF-E4XVE9-F1
#
_entry.id   AF-E4XVE9-F1
#
_cell.length_a   1.000
_cell.length_b   1.000
_cell.length_c   1.000
_cell.angle_alpha   90.00
_cell.angle_beta   90.00
_cell.angle_gamma   90.00
#
_symmetry.space_group_name_H-M   'P 1'
#
loop_
_entity.id
_entity.type
_entity.pdbx_description
1 polymer ?
#
loop_
_entity_poly.entity_id
_entity_poly.type
_entity_poly.pdbx_seq_one_letter_code
_entity_poly.pdbx_strand_id
1 'polypeptide(L)'
;MQNLHFFRERTYMMFIEALTMNLERVLLIRGSGKEVITAYMLHFSTVFFLQAYAIQQRTDLPCEDHCQTRCHDAHENNDEYRLCFYDALFQHTTSTSVPTTTEIVTTSNAVSTTGATTTPITPGTNTTTTTTTTTTTTTTEITPIEPSDVSILVIPYYVDESYLQSGDGSSQISATINAPDNYYAHFTAHALVNGKLHIFGGSSDSKKIARLDDCSLNELTVRLYGDRNSGHAALSIENGLKALICFGTSSDNRNTCEIFDGSTTVSTFAADWTHKYGGLGLYKNQPASVGCFSEEHQKAETLSASGWTSLPDHPKRISSHSLVGLENQSLLLLGGIDWGNGGALQSGIWQLKDENWNEIDDLLQADYEGSAINIGRSIYYFGYDSKVIERLDFNEAEELQDVELIGNQPGSFHLPVLFQTVSNYCI
;
A
#
# COMPACT_ATOMS: atom_id res chain seq x y z
N MET A 1 -39.92 25.34 11.89
CA MET A 1 -39.47 24.05 11.31
C MET A 1 -40.44 22.89 11.57
N GLN A 2 -41.77 23.10 11.60
CA GLN A 2 -42.76 21.99 11.62
C GLN A 2 -43.79 22.06 10.48
N ASN A 3 -43.86 23.19 9.74
CA ASN A 3 -44.78 23.35 8.61
C ASN A 3 -44.21 22.94 7.24
N LEU A 4 -42.91 22.63 7.12
CA LEU A 4 -42.32 22.11 5.87
C LEU A 4 -42.47 20.59 5.73
N HIS A 5 -42.56 19.86 6.85
CA HIS A 5 -42.71 18.40 6.84
C HIS A 5 -44.12 17.97 6.41
N PHE A 6 -45.15 18.70 6.84
CA PHE A 6 -46.55 18.38 6.54
C PHE A 6 -46.93 18.64 5.06
N PHE A 7 -46.25 19.57 4.39
CA PHE A 7 -46.47 19.87 2.97
C PHE A 7 -45.79 18.83 2.04
N ARG A 8 -44.71 18.19 2.51
CA ARG A 8 -43.96 17.17 1.75
C ARG A 8 -44.71 15.83 1.71
N GLU A 9 -45.36 15.43 2.79
CA GLU A 9 -46.13 14.16 2.84
C GLU A 9 -47.42 14.19 1.99
N ARG A 10 -48.15 15.31 1.97
CA ARG A 10 -49.39 15.40 1.17
C ARG A 10 -49.14 15.39 -0.34
N THR A 11 -48.02 15.94 -0.78
CA THR A 11 -47.64 15.94 -2.20
C THR A 11 -47.20 14.55 -2.65
N TYR A 12 -46.64 13.74 -1.75
CA TYR A 12 -46.21 12.36 -2.01
C TYR A 12 -47.36 11.35 -2.03
N MET A 13 -48.35 11.48 -1.13
CA MET A 13 -49.55 10.62 -1.15
C MET A 13 -50.40 10.81 -2.41
N MET A 14 -50.49 12.05 -2.93
CA MET A 14 -51.16 12.31 -4.22
C MET A 14 -50.40 11.73 -5.42
N PHE A 15 -49.06 11.59 -5.33
CA PHE A 15 -48.25 10.96 -6.37
C PHE A 15 -48.39 9.44 -6.36
N ILE A 16 -48.47 8.83 -5.17
CA ILE A 16 -48.64 7.38 -5.01
C ILE A 16 -50.05 6.93 -5.43
N GLU A 17 -51.10 7.70 -5.11
CA GLU A 17 -52.47 7.44 -5.59
C GLU A 17 -52.59 7.58 -7.13
N ALA A 18 -51.89 8.54 -7.74
CA ALA A 18 -51.85 8.70 -9.20
C ALA A 18 -51.09 7.56 -9.91
N LEU A 19 -50.10 6.95 -9.24
CA LEU A 19 -49.36 5.78 -9.73
C LEU A 19 -50.15 4.47 -9.56
N THR A 20 -50.95 4.33 -8.48
CA THR A 20 -51.81 3.15 -8.28
C THR A 20 -53.02 3.14 -9.22
N MET A 21 -53.63 4.31 -9.51
CA MET A 21 -54.73 4.39 -10.50
C MET A 21 -54.29 4.09 -11.94
N ASN A 22 -53.01 4.28 -12.28
CA ASN A 22 -52.47 3.93 -13.60
C ASN A 22 -52.14 2.44 -13.73
N LEU A 23 -51.79 1.75 -12.63
CA LEU A 23 -51.51 0.30 -12.67
C LEU A 23 -52.78 -0.53 -12.93
N GLU A 24 -53.94 -0.14 -12.39
CA GLU A 24 -55.21 -0.83 -12.65
C GLU A 24 -55.70 -0.68 -14.10
N ARG A 25 -55.33 0.40 -14.80
CA ARG A 25 -55.71 0.60 -16.21
C ARG A 25 -54.86 -0.20 -17.20
N VAL A 26 -53.63 -0.57 -16.83
CA VAL A 26 -52.73 -1.36 -17.70
C VAL A 26 -53.08 -2.86 -17.69
N LEU A 27 -53.82 -3.34 -16.69
CA LEU A 27 -54.21 -4.75 -16.57
C LEU A 27 -55.42 -5.19 -17.42
N LEU A 28 -56.04 -4.29 -18.19
CA LEU A 28 -57.27 -4.59 -18.95
C LEU A 28 -57.17 -4.53 -20.48
N ILE A 29 -55.99 -4.34 -21.07
CA ILE A 29 -55.85 -4.34 -22.54
C ILE A 29 -54.85 -5.44 -22.97
N ARG A 30 -55.40 -6.59 -23.39
CA ARG A 30 -54.65 -7.65 -24.07
C ARG A 30 -54.28 -7.20 -25.48
N GLY A 31 -52.98 -7.25 -25.81
CA GLY A 31 -52.51 -7.61 -27.15
C GLY A 31 -51.39 -6.74 -27.73
N SER A 32 -50.15 -7.24 -27.63
CA SER A 32 -49.05 -7.19 -28.62
C SER A 32 -47.68 -6.93 -27.96
N GLY A 33 -46.67 -7.68 -28.42
CA GLY A 33 -45.38 -7.94 -27.75
C GLY A 33 -44.35 -6.79 -27.72
N LYS A 34 -44.77 -5.55 -27.47
CA LYS A 34 -43.84 -4.42 -27.22
C LYS A 34 -43.94 -3.81 -25.82
N GLU A 35 -44.93 -4.19 -25.01
CA GLU A 35 -45.14 -3.60 -23.68
C GLU A 35 -44.50 -4.37 -22.51
N VAL A 36 -43.98 -5.58 -22.76
CA VAL A 36 -43.33 -6.40 -21.71
C VAL A 36 -42.02 -5.75 -21.24
N ILE A 37 -41.29 -5.04 -22.09
CA ILE A 37 -39.99 -4.44 -21.73
C ILE A 37 -40.16 -3.23 -20.80
N THR A 38 -41.24 -2.46 -20.95
CA THR A 38 -41.49 -1.25 -20.15
C THR A 38 -41.96 -1.59 -18.73
N ALA A 39 -42.72 -2.68 -18.55
CA ALA A 39 -43.15 -3.16 -17.24
C ALA A 39 -41.99 -3.70 -16.39
N TYR A 40 -41.01 -4.39 -17.01
CA TYR A 40 -39.80 -4.87 -16.32
C TYR A 40 -38.89 -3.71 -15.89
N MET A 41 -38.76 -2.65 -16.70
CA MET A 41 -37.97 -1.47 -16.34
C MET A 41 -38.54 -0.67 -15.16
N LEU A 42 -39.88 -0.53 -15.08
CA LEU A 42 -40.51 0.16 -13.94
C LEU A 42 -40.47 -0.66 -12.64
N HIS A 43 -40.52 -1.99 -12.72
CA HIS A 43 -40.38 -2.86 -11.55
C HIS A 43 -38.93 -2.85 -11.00
N PHE A 44 -37.94 -2.82 -11.89
CA PHE A 44 -36.53 -2.67 -11.48
C PHE A 44 -36.26 -1.31 -10.83
N SER A 45 -36.78 -0.21 -11.37
CA SER A 45 -36.58 1.12 -10.78
C SER A 45 -37.24 1.24 -9.40
N THR A 46 -38.43 0.70 -9.21
CA THR A 46 -39.14 0.79 -7.92
C THR A 46 -38.50 -0.06 -6.82
N VAL A 47 -37.93 -1.23 -7.15
CA VAL A 47 -37.16 -2.05 -6.20
C VAL A 47 -35.83 -1.38 -5.84
N PHE A 48 -35.14 -0.77 -6.80
CA PHE A 48 -33.91 0.00 -6.54
C PHE A 48 -34.16 1.21 -5.63
N PHE A 49 -35.24 1.96 -5.84
CA PHE A 49 -35.58 3.10 -4.97
C PHE A 49 -36.01 2.67 -3.56
N LEU A 50 -36.67 1.53 -3.40
CA LEU A 50 -37.02 0.99 -2.08
C LEU A 50 -35.81 0.40 -1.34
N GLN A 51 -34.85 -0.20 -2.05
CA GLN A 51 -33.59 -0.67 -1.47
C GLN A 51 -32.66 0.50 -1.09
N ALA A 52 -32.56 1.53 -1.92
CA ALA A 52 -31.81 2.74 -1.60
C ALA A 52 -32.40 3.48 -0.37
N TYR A 53 -33.73 3.52 -0.24
CA TYR A 53 -34.38 4.14 0.92
C TYR A 53 -34.27 3.30 2.20
N ALA A 54 -34.22 1.97 2.09
CA ALA A 54 -33.97 1.07 3.22
C ALA A 54 -32.51 1.14 3.72
N ILE A 55 -31.56 1.44 2.82
CA ILE A 55 -30.16 1.72 3.17
C ILE A 55 -30.05 3.08 3.89
N GLN A 56 -30.83 4.09 3.48
CA GLN A 56 -30.77 5.42 4.11
C GLN A 56 -31.43 5.51 5.49
N GLN A 57 -32.19 4.50 5.93
CA GLN A 57 -32.79 4.46 7.28
C GLN A 57 -32.02 3.60 8.29
N ARG A 58 -30.89 2.99 7.90
CA ARG A 58 -30.02 2.26 8.83
C ARG A 58 -28.57 2.55 8.51
N THR A 59 -28.05 3.66 9.04
CA THR A 59 -26.66 3.81 9.48
C THR A 59 -26.49 5.20 10.08
N ASP A 60 -26.37 5.26 11.41
CA ASP A 60 -25.59 6.32 12.05
C ASP A 60 -24.10 5.99 11.79
N LEU A 61 -23.56 6.44 10.65
CA LEU A 61 -22.14 6.33 10.29
C LEU A 61 -21.56 7.74 10.09
N PRO A 62 -20.44 8.08 10.75
CA PRO A 62 -19.85 9.41 10.67
C PRO A 62 -18.92 9.50 9.44
N CYS A 63 -19.45 9.38 8.22
CA CYS A 63 -18.69 9.60 6.99
C CYS A 63 -19.40 10.48 5.94
N GLU A 64 -20.60 10.99 6.23
CA GLU A 64 -21.40 11.66 5.19
C GLU A 64 -20.97 13.13 4.93
N ASP A 65 -20.33 13.81 5.88
CA ASP A 65 -20.03 15.25 5.74
C ASP A 65 -18.71 15.60 5.02
N HIS A 66 -17.76 14.65 4.84
CA HIS A 66 -16.44 14.97 4.24
C HIS A 66 -16.27 14.53 2.79
N CYS A 67 -16.94 13.46 2.34
CA CYS A 67 -16.88 13.06 0.92
C CYS A 67 -17.81 13.90 0.03
N GLN A 68 -18.97 14.32 0.55
CA GLN A 68 -19.99 14.99 -0.27
C GLN A 68 -19.63 16.42 -0.68
N THR A 69 -18.73 17.09 0.05
CA THR A 69 -18.27 18.45 -0.28
C THR A 69 -17.03 18.48 -1.17
N ARG A 70 -16.22 17.41 -1.22
CA ARG A 70 -14.96 17.39 -1.99
C ARG A 70 -15.10 16.85 -3.42
N CYS A 71 -15.97 15.88 -3.66
CA CYS A 71 -15.97 15.15 -4.94
C CYS A 71 -17.27 15.38 -5.76
N HIS A 72 -18.06 16.42 -5.43
CA HIS A 72 -19.34 16.74 -6.09
C HIS A 72 -19.22 17.35 -7.51
N ASP A 73 -18.04 17.84 -7.89
CA ASP A 73 -17.81 18.51 -9.18
C ASP A 73 -16.72 17.84 -10.07
N ALA A 74 -16.16 16.71 -9.65
CA ALA A 74 -15.06 16.06 -10.36
C ALA A 74 -15.57 15.04 -11.39
N HIS A 75 -15.28 15.26 -12.67
CA HIS A 75 -15.48 14.28 -13.74
C HIS A 75 -14.42 13.16 -13.66
N GLU A 76 -14.79 11.93 -14.03
CA GLU A 76 -13.96 10.70 -13.93
C GLU A 76 -12.56 10.78 -14.59
N ASN A 77 -12.30 11.77 -15.44
CA ASN A 77 -11.02 11.99 -16.13
C ASN A 77 -10.18 13.16 -15.57
N ASN A 78 -10.47 13.65 -14.36
CA ASN A 78 -9.71 14.71 -13.70
C ASN A 78 -8.73 14.12 -12.65
N ASP A 79 -7.50 14.61 -12.62
CA ASP A 79 -6.46 14.24 -11.65
C ASP A 79 -6.91 14.45 -10.18
N GLU A 80 -7.79 15.42 -9.92
CA GLU A 80 -8.42 15.60 -8.59
C GLU A 80 -9.33 14.43 -8.20
N TYR A 81 -10.02 13.80 -9.15
CA TYR A 81 -10.85 12.62 -8.89
C TYR A 81 -9.99 11.40 -8.55
N ARG A 82 -8.86 11.22 -9.25
CA ARG A 82 -7.92 10.13 -8.95
C ARG A 82 -7.24 10.31 -7.60
N LEU A 83 -6.85 11.54 -7.24
CA LEU A 83 -6.32 11.83 -5.91
C LEU A 83 -7.37 11.62 -4.81
N CYS A 84 -8.63 12.04 -5.02
CA CYS A 84 -9.77 11.73 -4.14
C CYS A 84 -9.98 10.21 -4.00
N PHE A 85 -9.87 9.46 -5.11
CA PHE A 85 -10.02 8.01 -5.13
C PHE A 85 -8.89 7.29 -4.39
N TYR A 86 -7.62 7.69 -4.58
CA TYR A 86 -6.50 7.12 -3.83
C TYR A 86 -6.56 7.46 -2.35
N ASP A 87 -6.96 8.68 -1.97
CA ASP A 87 -7.17 9.09 -0.58
C ASP A 87 -8.31 8.28 0.07
N ALA A 88 -9.39 8.00 -0.67
CA ALA A 88 -10.50 7.15 -0.22
C ALA A 88 -10.11 5.67 -0.11
N LEU A 89 -9.33 5.13 -1.06
CA LEU A 89 -8.78 3.77 -0.98
C LEU A 89 -7.86 3.61 0.23
N PHE A 90 -7.04 4.63 0.51
CA PHE A 90 -6.15 4.67 1.66
C PHE A 90 -6.86 4.75 3.00
N GLN A 91 -8.03 5.41 3.08
CA GLN A 91 -8.80 5.50 4.32
C GLN A 91 -9.60 4.22 4.60
N HIS A 92 -10.07 3.51 3.57
CA HIS A 92 -10.90 2.32 3.75
C HIS A 92 -10.13 1.13 4.38
N THR A 93 -8.80 1.06 4.21
CA THR A 93 -7.93 0.06 4.84
C THR A 93 -7.70 0.30 6.35
N THR A 94 -8.00 1.50 6.85
CA THR A 94 -7.84 1.84 8.28
C THR A 94 -9.07 1.55 9.14
N SER A 95 -10.24 1.37 8.53
CA SER A 95 -11.50 1.13 9.28
C SER A 95 -11.73 -0.34 9.67
N THR A 96 -10.89 -1.28 9.22
CA THR A 96 -11.02 -2.71 9.53
C THR A 96 -10.17 -3.19 10.71
N SER A 97 -9.48 -2.29 11.44
CA SER A 97 -8.80 -2.65 12.68
C SER A 97 -9.80 -2.82 13.83
N VAL A 98 -10.04 -4.08 14.23
CA VAL A 98 -10.81 -4.46 15.42
C VAL A 98 -10.10 -3.92 16.68
N PRO A 99 -10.80 -3.25 17.62
CA PRO A 99 -10.20 -2.89 18.90
C PRO A 99 -10.12 -4.13 19.80
N THR A 100 -8.89 -4.55 20.12
CA THR A 100 -8.64 -5.53 21.18
C THR A 100 -8.58 -4.79 22.51
N THR A 101 -9.59 -4.97 23.37
CA THR A 101 -9.50 -4.57 24.78
C THR A 101 -10.16 -5.63 25.65
N THR A 102 -9.34 -6.49 26.26
CA THR A 102 -9.77 -7.34 27.37
C THR A 102 -9.31 -6.68 28.66
N GLU A 103 -10.15 -5.84 29.26
CA GLU A 103 -9.98 -5.45 30.66
C GLU A 103 -10.43 -6.61 31.57
N ILE A 104 -9.49 -7.22 32.29
CA ILE A 104 -9.79 -8.12 33.40
C ILE A 104 -10.03 -7.24 34.64
N VAL A 105 -11.30 -7.01 34.96
CA VAL A 105 -11.69 -6.42 36.26
C VAL A 105 -11.82 -7.54 37.29
N THR A 106 -10.81 -7.70 38.14
CA THR A 106 -10.86 -8.59 39.31
C THR A 106 -11.40 -7.82 40.51
N THR A 107 -12.70 -7.90 40.78
CA THR A 107 -13.27 -7.49 42.07
C THR A 107 -13.20 -8.64 43.06
N SER A 108 -12.34 -8.53 44.08
CA SER A 108 -12.34 -9.41 45.24
C SER A 108 -13.26 -8.82 46.32
N ASN A 109 -14.33 -9.53 46.66
CA ASN A 109 -15.13 -9.26 47.85
C ASN A 109 -14.96 -10.42 48.83
N ALA A 110 -14.25 -10.12 49.93
CA ALA A 110 -14.21 -10.95 51.12
C ALA A 110 -15.55 -10.88 51.85
N VAL A 111 -16.13 -12.04 52.20
CA VAL A 111 -17.14 -12.16 53.25
C VAL A 111 -16.88 -13.43 54.05
N SER A 112 -16.58 -13.25 55.34
CA SER A 112 -16.66 -14.30 56.36
C SER A 112 -18.12 -14.51 56.78
N THR A 113 -18.54 -15.77 56.97
CA THR A 113 -19.34 -16.19 58.13
C THR A 113 -19.40 -17.72 58.25
N THR A 114 -19.41 -18.16 59.50
CA THR A 114 -19.51 -19.50 60.08
C THR A 114 -20.90 -20.16 59.99
N GLY A 115 -20.94 -21.50 59.93
CA GLY A 115 -21.92 -22.32 60.68
C GLY A 115 -22.91 -23.22 59.92
N ALA A 116 -22.57 -24.53 59.88
CA ALA A 116 -23.42 -25.70 60.17
C ALA A 116 -24.59 -26.18 59.23
N THR A 117 -24.47 -27.48 58.86
CA THR A 117 -25.51 -28.55 58.83
C THR A 117 -26.29 -28.89 57.54
N THR A 118 -25.82 -29.98 56.90
CA THR A 118 -26.46 -31.15 56.25
C THR A 118 -27.61 -31.08 55.21
N THR A 119 -27.39 -31.93 54.18
CA THR A 119 -28.27 -32.73 53.29
C THR A 119 -28.52 -32.29 51.83
N PRO A 120 -28.57 -33.25 50.88
CA PRO A 120 -28.28 -33.04 49.45
C PRO A 120 -29.55 -32.94 48.58
N ILE A 121 -29.51 -32.13 47.51
CA ILE A 121 -30.56 -32.11 46.48
C ILE A 121 -29.91 -32.03 45.09
N THR A 122 -30.47 -32.87 44.21
CA THR A 122 -30.22 -33.28 42.81
C THR A 122 -29.64 -32.25 41.82
N PRO A 123 -28.87 -32.66 40.78
CA PRO A 123 -28.34 -31.75 39.75
C PRO A 123 -29.45 -31.31 38.77
N GLY A 124 -29.64 -30.01 38.62
CA GLY A 124 -30.42 -29.41 37.53
C GLY A 124 -29.53 -29.19 36.30
N THR A 125 -29.94 -29.71 35.15
CA THR A 125 -29.29 -29.51 33.86
C THR A 125 -29.61 -28.11 33.33
N ASN A 126 -28.62 -27.23 33.25
CA ASN A 126 -28.74 -25.95 32.58
C ASN A 126 -28.26 -26.10 31.12
N THR A 127 -29.18 -25.96 30.17
CA THR A 127 -28.89 -25.90 28.73
C THR A 127 -28.46 -24.48 28.38
N THR A 128 -27.20 -24.28 27.99
CA THR A 128 -26.69 -23.01 27.45
C THR A 128 -26.92 -22.98 25.94
N THR A 129 -27.72 -22.03 25.45
CA THR A 129 -27.90 -21.77 24.02
C THR A 129 -26.87 -20.74 23.56
N THR A 130 -25.89 -21.15 22.76
CA THR A 130 -24.93 -20.25 22.12
C THR A 130 -25.52 -19.77 20.80
N THR A 131 -25.78 -18.47 20.67
CA THR A 131 -26.19 -17.84 19.41
C THR A 131 -24.94 -17.38 18.68
N THR A 132 -24.59 -18.04 17.58
CA THR A 132 -23.48 -17.65 16.70
C THR A 132 -23.96 -16.54 15.77
N THR A 133 -23.44 -15.32 15.92
CA THR A 133 -23.66 -14.22 14.98
C THR A 133 -22.65 -14.33 13.86
N THR A 134 -23.10 -14.71 12.66
CA THR A 134 -22.26 -14.78 11.47
C THR A 134 -22.06 -13.37 10.91
N THR A 135 -20.88 -12.80 11.12
CA THR A 135 -20.46 -11.55 10.46
C THR A 135 -20.03 -11.87 9.04
N THR A 136 -20.86 -11.61 8.04
CA THR A 136 -20.46 -11.61 6.64
C THR A 136 -19.63 -10.36 6.36
N THR A 137 -18.31 -10.50 6.29
CA THR A 137 -17.40 -9.52 5.69
C THR A 137 -17.56 -9.55 4.18
N THR A 138 -18.05 -8.46 3.60
CA THR A 138 -18.08 -8.27 2.15
C THR A 138 -16.71 -7.73 1.73
N THR A 139 -15.88 -8.60 1.16
CA THR A 139 -14.60 -8.22 0.56
C THR A 139 -14.90 -7.56 -0.79
N THR A 140 -14.54 -6.30 -0.96
CA THR A 140 -14.56 -5.63 -2.27
C THR A 140 -13.45 -6.26 -3.11
N GLU A 141 -13.82 -7.00 -4.17
CA GLU A 141 -12.86 -7.52 -5.15
C GLU A 141 -12.13 -6.33 -5.80
N ILE A 142 -10.85 -6.16 -5.49
CA ILE A 142 -9.97 -5.24 -6.20
C ILE A 142 -9.72 -5.91 -7.55
N THR A 143 -10.35 -5.42 -8.61
CA THR A 143 -10.04 -5.90 -9.97
C THR A 143 -8.54 -5.71 -10.23
N PRO A 144 -7.81 -6.77 -10.64
CA PRO A 144 -6.40 -6.68 -10.95
C PRO A 144 -6.15 -5.57 -11.98
N ILE A 145 -5.10 -4.76 -11.77
CA ILE A 145 -4.66 -3.79 -12.76
C ILE A 145 -4.03 -4.59 -13.89
N GLU A 146 -4.56 -4.45 -15.11
CA GLU A 146 -3.96 -5.09 -16.28
C GLU A 146 -2.54 -4.53 -16.49
N PRO A 147 -1.51 -5.37 -16.72
CA PRO A 147 -0.13 -4.89 -16.87
C PRO A 147 0.04 -3.82 -17.97
N SER A 148 -0.81 -3.84 -19.00
CA SER A 148 -0.82 -2.84 -20.07
C SER A 148 -1.30 -1.44 -19.64
N ASP A 149 -2.04 -1.34 -18.52
CA ASP A 149 -2.50 -0.07 -17.94
C ASP A 149 -1.48 0.51 -16.94
N VAL A 150 -0.44 -0.26 -16.58
CA VAL A 150 0.63 0.19 -15.69
C VAL A 150 1.64 1.02 -16.47
N SER A 151 1.98 2.19 -15.94
CA SER A 151 3.07 3.03 -16.42
C SER A 151 4.00 3.41 -15.28
N ILE A 152 5.29 3.15 -15.46
CA ILE A 152 6.33 3.35 -14.46
C ILE A 152 7.30 4.39 -14.99
N LEU A 153 7.36 5.55 -14.35
CA LEU A 153 8.43 6.51 -14.55
C LEU A 153 9.71 5.98 -13.92
N VAL A 154 10.75 5.89 -14.74
CA VAL A 154 12.09 5.51 -14.35
C VAL A 154 12.97 6.75 -14.48
N ILE A 155 13.52 7.20 -13.36
CA ILE A 155 14.50 8.30 -13.32
C ILE A 155 15.85 7.68 -12.94
N PRO A 156 16.74 7.40 -13.91
CA PRO A 156 18.05 6.87 -13.62
C PRO A 156 18.97 7.96 -13.08
N TYR A 157 20.22 7.61 -12.78
CA TYR A 157 21.18 8.58 -12.27
C TYR A 157 21.51 9.70 -13.27
N TYR A 158 21.27 9.49 -14.58
CA TYR A 158 21.22 10.51 -15.63
C TYR A 158 19.77 10.94 -15.86
N VAL A 159 19.35 12.09 -15.35
CA VAL A 159 17.93 12.47 -15.43
C VAL A 159 17.44 12.71 -16.87
N ASP A 160 18.32 13.04 -17.81
CA ASP A 160 17.99 13.19 -19.23
C ASP A 160 17.76 11.84 -19.95
N GLU A 161 18.17 10.73 -19.35
CA GLU A 161 17.88 9.37 -19.82
C GLU A 161 16.61 8.77 -19.17
N SER A 162 15.78 9.61 -18.55
CA SER A 162 14.51 9.17 -17.95
C SER A 162 13.54 8.64 -19.00
N TYR A 163 12.71 7.68 -18.60
CA TYR A 163 11.73 7.05 -19.49
C TYR A 163 10.50 6.53 -18.73
N LEU A 164 9.40 6.34 -19.45
CA LEU A 164 8.23 5.59 -19.02
C LEU A 164 8.32 4.16 -19.56
N GLN A 165 8.08 3.19 -18.68
CA GLN A 165 7.99 1.77 -18.98
C GLN A 165 6.54 1.30 -18.78
N SER A 166 5.93 0.63 -19.77
CA SER A 166 4.67 -0.07 -19.53
C SER A 166 4.88 -1.38 -18.77
N GLY A 167 3.92 -1.76 -17.93
CA GLY A 167 4.02 -2.98 -17.11
C GLY A 167 3.91 -4.30 -17.89
N ASP A 168 3.47 -4.26 -19.14
CA ASP A 168 3.50 -5.41 -20.05
C ASP A 168 4.74 -5.45 -20.95
N GLY A 169 5.62 -4.44 -20.86
CA GLY A 169 6.80 -4.33 -21.72
C GLY A 169 6.55 -3.81 -23.14
N SER A 170 5.29 -3.58 -23.53
CA SER A 170 4.93 -3.20 -24.91
C SER A 170 5.43 -1.81 -25.33
N SER A 171 5.75 -0.94 -24.38
CA SER A 171 6.21 0.42 -24.64
C SER A 171 7.30 0.89 -23.68
N GLN A 172 8.25 1.63 -24.24
CA GLN A 172 9.27 2.38 -23.51
C GLN A 172 9.42 3.75 -24.21
N ILE A 173 9.14 4.84 -23.52
CA ILE A 173 9.06 6.18 -24.11
C ILE A 173 9.91 7.13 -23.28
N SER A 174 10.74 7.96 -23.91
CA SER A 174 11.54 8.97 -23.22
C SER A 174 10.66 9.93 -22.42
N ALA A 175 11.12 10.29 -21.23
CA ALA A 175 10.50 11.28 -20.36
C ALA A 175 11.50 12.41 -20.07
N THR A 176 11.03 13.65 -20.07
CA THR A 176 11.85 14.83 -19.80
C THR A 176 11.70 15.24 -18.34
N ILE A 177 12.73 14.99 -17.53
CA ILE A 177 12.79 15.43 -16.14
C ILE A 177 13.78 16.59 -16.01
N ASN A 178 13.30 17.71 -15.47
CA ASN A 178 14.13 18.86 -15.18
C ASN A 178 14.77 18.70 -13.79
N ALA A 179 16.07 18.90 -13.71
CA ALA A 179 16.81 18.93 -12.45
C ALA A 179 17.95 19.97 -12.52
N PRO A 180 18.52 20.39 -11.37
CA PRO A 180 19.66 21.31 -11.35
C PRO A 180 20.90 20.82 -12.11
N ASP A 181 21.11 19.50 -12.17
CA ASP A 181 22.21 18.87 -12.89
C ASP A 181 21.80 17.47 -13.40
N ASN A 182 22.53 16.94 -14.38
CA ASN A 182 22.15 15.66 -14.98
C ASN A 182 22.33 14.46 -14.02
N TYR A 183 23.20 14.58 -13.03
CA TYR A 183 23.51 13.55 -12.03
C TYR A 183 22.67 13.70 -10.75
N TYR A 184 21.59 14.49 -10.76
CA TYR A 184 20.89 14.89 -9.54
C TYR A 184 20.28 13.71 -8.76
N ALA A 185 19.92 12.63 -9.47
CA ALA A 185 19.37 11.40 -8.92
C ALA A 185 20.45 10.35 -8.52
N HIS A 186 21.74 10.62 -8.78
CA HIS A 186 22.82 9.68 -8.50
C HIS A 186 22.94 9.33 -7.01
N PHE A 187 22.88 8.03 -6.70
CA PHE A 187 22.84 7.45 -5.36
C PHE A 187 21.71 7.98 -4.45
N THR A 188 20.63 8.51 -5.02
CA THR A 188 19.48 8.93 -4.20
C THR A 188 18.65 7.74 -3.76
N ALA A 189 17.99 7.86 -2.60
CA ALA A 189 16.91 6.98 -2.20
C ALA A 189 15.58 7.69 -2.43
N HIS A 190 14.50 6.96 -2.69
CA HIS A 190 13.20 7.55 -2.98
C HIS A 190 12.09 6.93 -2.15
N ALA A 191 11.07 7.73 -1.84
CA ALA A 191 9.85 7.29 -1.19
C ALA A 191 8.70 8.24 -1.53
N LEU A 192 7.48 7.78 -1.28
CA LEU A 192 6.28 8.62 -1.37
C LEU A 192 5.98 9.24 -0.01
N VAL A 193 5.68 10.52 -0.01
CA VAL A 193 5.20 11.27 1.15
C VAL A 193 4.00 12.10 0.73
N ASN A 194 2.85 11.82 1.33
CA ASN A 194 1.54 12.37 0.98
C ASN A 194 1.24 12.23 -0.53
N GLY A 195 1.51 11.04 -1.08
CA GLY A 195 1.30 10.73 -2.50
C GLY A 195 2.28 11.39 -3.47
N LYS A 196 3.28 12.13 -2.97
CA LYS A 196 4.28 12.80 -3.81
C LYS A 196 5.63 12.10 -3.75
N LEU A 197 6.26 11.93 -4.91
CA LEU A 197 7.59 11.36 -5.03
C LEU A 197 8.65 12.32 -4.48
N HIS A 198 9.43 11.82 -3.53
CA HIS A 198 10.59 12.52 -2.99
C HIS A 198 11.85 11.70 -3.19
N ILE A 199 12.96 12.39 -3.42
CA ILE A 199 14.31 11.82 -3.41
C ILE A 199 15.11 12.42 -2.25
N PHE A 200 15.94 11.59 -1.63
CA PHE A 200 16.66 11.88 -0.40
C PHE A 200 18.15 11.59 -0.59
N GLY A 201 19.01 12.51 -0.14
CA GLY A 201 20.47 12.35 -0.17
C GLY A 201 21.04 12.29 -1.59
N GLY A 202 22.10 11.52 -1.80
CA GLY A 202 22.80 11.32 -3.07
C GLY A 202 24.11 12.10 -3.19
N SER A 203 24.82 11.92 -4.30
CA SER A 203 26.18 12.45 -4.48
C SER A 203 26.24 13.97 -4.74
N SER A 204 25.18 14.54 -5.34
CA SER A 204 25.13 15.99 -5.57
C SER A 204 25.01 16.78 -4.28
N ASP A 205 24.31 16.21 -3.30
CA ASP A 205 24.17 16.74 -1.95
C ASP A 205 23.67 15.63 -1.00
N SER A 206 24.49 15.26 -0.02
CA SER A 206 24.20 14.16 0.92
C SER A 206 23.03 14.44 1.86
N LYS A 207 22.55 15.68 1.95
CA LYS A 207 21.46 16.06 2.86
C LYS A 207 20.24 16.62 2.15
N LYS A 208 20.20 16.57 0.81
CA LYS A 208 19.06 17.10 0.07
C LYS A 208 17.80 16.29 0.29
N ILE A 209 16.68 17.01 0.23
CA ILE A 209 15.36 16.47 0.05
C ILE A 209 14.78 17.21 -1.15
N ALA A 210 14.49 16.50 -2.23
CA ALA A 210 13.84 17.08 -3.40
C ALA A 210 12.56 16.34 -3.70
N ARG A 211 11.60 17.05 -4.28
CA ARG A 211 10.28 16.53 -4.63
C ARG A 211 10.07 16.66 -6.13
N LEU A 212 9.51 15.63 -6.74
CA LEU A 212 9.03 15.72 -8.11
C LEU A 212 7.70 16.47 -8.10
N ASP A 213 7.69 17.70 -8.60
CA ASP A 213 6.46 18.42 -8.95
C ASP A 213 6.43 18.60 -10.46
N ASP A 214 5.33 18.18 -11.07
CA ASP A 214 5.19 18.07 -12.52
C ASP A 214 6.39 17.27 -13.07
N CYS A 215 7.20 17.89 -13.92
CA CYS A 215 8.38 17.28 -14.52
C CYS A 215 9.68 17.89 -13.99
N SER A 216 9.69 18.36 -12.74
CA SER A 216 10.87 19.01 -12.14
C SER A 216 11.16 18.49 -10.74
N LEU A 217 12.42 18.12 -10.50
CA LEU A 217 12.93 17.81 -9.17
C LEU A 217 13.28 19.12 -8.44
N ASN A 218 12.40 19.53 -7.55
CA ASN A 218 12.51 20.77 -6.78
C ASN A 218 13.08 20.48 -5.39
N GLU A 219 14.22 21.08 -5.08
CA GLU A 219 14.80 20.99 -3.74
C GLU A 219 13.95 21.72 -2.70
N LEU A 220 13.71 21.07 -1.58
CA LEU A 220 13.01 21.65 -0.43
C LEU A 220 13.99 22.35 0.50
N THR A 221 13.50 23.31 1.27
CA THR A 221 14.31 24.03 2.27
C THR A 221 14.64 23.18 3.50
N VAL A 222 13.84 22.16 3.77
CA VAL A 222 14.07 21.14 4.80
C VAL A 222 15.15 20.17 4.34
N ARG A 223 15.97 19.71 5.29
CA ARG A 223 17.21 18.98 5.02
C ARG A 223 17.27 17.74 5.90
N LEU A 224 18.02 16.74 5.45
CA LEU A 224 18.36 15.59 6.27
C LEU A 224 19.38 15.99 7.35
N TYR A 225 19.32 15.34 8.51
CA TYR A 225 20.31 15.52 9.56
C TYR A 225 21.59 14.76 9.24
N GLY A 226 21.46 13.48 8.86
CA GLY A 226 22.56 12.59 8.54
C GLY A 226 23.03 12.72 7.09
N ASP A 227 24.33 12.52 6.85
CA ASP A 227 24.88 12.46 5.49
C ASP A 227 24.50 11.16 4.76
N ARG A 228 23.59 11.26 3.80
CA ARG A 228 23.10 10.17 2.97
C ARG A 228 23.72 10.25 1.56
N ASN A 229 25.04 10.14 1.45
CA ASN A 229 25.72 10.26 0.15
C ASN A 229 25.45 9.04 -0.74
N SER A 230 25.61 7.83 -0.20
CA SER A 230 25.32 6.58 -0.90
C SER A 230 25.09 5.40 0.04
N GLY A 231 24.32 4.42 -0.45
CA GLY A 231 24.01 3.16 0.25
C GLY A 231 22.98 3.30 1.36
N HIS A 232 22.31 4.45 1.46
CA HIS A 232 21.13 4.64 2.30
C HIS A 232 19.86 4.13 1.61
N ALA A 233 18.79 4.02 2.38
CA ALA A 233 17.48 3.59 1.89
C ALA A 233 16.39 4.53 2.40
N ALA A 234 15.29 4.61 1.65
CA ALA A 234 14.09 5.33 2.04
C ALA A 234 12.87 4.42 1.84
N LEU A 235 11.88 4.56 2.73
CA LEU A 235 10.66 3.76 2.71
C LEU A 235 9.47 4.63 3.11
N SER A 236 8.40 4.56 2.32
CA SER A 236 7.10 5.15 2.69
C SER A 236 6.55 4.39 3.90
N ILE A 237 6.29 5.09 5.00
CA ILE A 237 5.74 4.54 6.24
C ILE A 237 4.45 5.26 6.61
N GLU A 238 3.72 4.71 7.59
CA GLU A 238 2.44 5.28 8.04
C GLU A 238 1.52 5.56 6.85
N ASN A 239 1.31 4.56 6.00
CA ASN A 239 0.42 4.69 4.83
C ASN A 239 0.85 5.81 3.86
N GLY A 240 2.16 6.01 3.72
CA GLY A 240 2.72 7.04 2.83
C GLY A 240 2.57 8.46 3.35
N LEU A 241 2.15 8.67 4.60
CA LEU A 241 2.13 9.99 5.22
C LEU A 241 3.53 10.50 5.55
N LYS A 242 4.50 9.59 5.73
CA LYS A 242 5.88 9.91 6.07
C LYS A 242 6.85 8.99 5.32
N ALA A 243 8.12 9.38 5.29
CA ALA A 243 9.22 8.54 4.85
C ALA A 243 10.17 8.25 6.01
N LEU A 244 10.61 7.00 6.13
CA LEU A 244 11.76 6.60 6.93
C LEU A 244 12.99 6.63 6.03
N ILE A 245 14.05 7.31 6.45
CA ILE A 245 15.34 7.38 5.75
C ILE A 245 16.40 6.83 6.69
N CYS A 246 17.11 5.79 6.27
CA CYS A 246 18.07 5.08 7.12
C CYS A 246 19.40 4.84 6.41
N PHE A 247 20.41 4.59 7.25
CA PHE A 247 21.76 4.15 6.90
C PHE A 247 22.60 5.20 6.19
N GLY A 248 23.89 5.18 6.41
CA GLY A 248 24.80 6.20 5.92
C GLY A 248 26.14 5.62 5.54
N THR A 249 26.97 6.43 4.90
CA THR A 249 28.25 5.96 4.37
C THR A 249 29.36 5.92 5.44
N SER A 250 29.30 6.77 6.46
CA SER A 250 30.37 6.95 7.46
C SER A 250 30.04 6.25 8.79
N SER A 251 31.06 5.94 9.59
CA SER A 251 30.91 5.26 10.90
C SER A 251 29.85 5.90 11.79
N ASP A 252 29.75 7.23 11.73
CA ASP A 252 28.95 8.01 12.67
C ASP A 252 27.46 8.01 12.30
N ASN A 253 27.10 7.59 11.09
CA ASN A 253 25.71 7.60 10.61
C ASN A 253 25.24 6.30 9.95
N ARG A 254 26.09 5.28 9.84
CA ARG A 254 25.83 3.97 9.23
C ARG A 254 24.55 3.28 9.69
N ASN A 255 24.14 3.50 10.94
CA ASN A 255 22.98 2.83 11.54
C ASN A 255 21.83 3.82 11.84
N THR A 256 22.06 5.11 11.61
CA THR A 256 21.10 6.15 12.02
C THR A 256 19.94 6.22 11.06
N CYS A 257 18.77 6.60 11.59
CA CYS A 257 17.55 6.81 10.83
C CYS A 257 16.91 8.15 11.19
N GLU A 258 16.12 8.67 10.25
CA GLU A 258 15.33 9.88 10.39
C GLU A 258 13.99 9.73 9.66
N ILE A 259 12.98 10.45 10.12
CA ILE A 259 11.62 10.45 9.59
C ILE A 259 11.35 11.82 8.98
N PHE A 260 10.87 11.84 7.74
CA PHE A 260 10.40 13.02 7.04
C PHE A 260 8.88 12.99 6.87
N ASP A 261 8.19 14.02 7.33
CA ASP A 261 6.71 14.10 7.30
C ASP A 261 6.13 14.95 6.14
N GLY A 262 6.99 15.40 5.23
CA GLY A 262 6.64 16.34 4.17
C GLY A 262 7.02 17.80 4.48
N SER A 263 7.33 18.12 5.73
CA SER A 263 7.65 19.47 6.18
C SER A 263 8.86 19.55 7.12
N THR A 264 9.05 18.53 7.96
CA THR A 264 10.11 18.44 8.94
C THR A 264 10.79 17.08 8.89
N THR A 265 12.05 17.08 9.31
CA THR A 265 12.83 15.86 9.50
C THR A 265 13.10 15.71 10.99
N VAL A 266 12.98 14.50 11.53
CA VAL A 266 13.28 14.18 12.94
C VAL A 266 14.09 12.88 13.03
N SER A 267 15.12 12.83 13.88
CA SER A 267 15.85 11.58 14.12
C SER A 267 14.97 10.55 14.84
N THR A 268 15.19 9.26 14.55
CA THR A 268 14.52 8.14 15.22
C THR A 268 15.55 7.11 15.70
N PHE A 269 15.10 5.96 16.19
CA PHE A 269 15.94 4.86 16.64
C PHE A 269 16.97 4.45 15.58
N ALA A 270 18.21 4.28 16.01
CA ALA A 270 19.26 3.70 15.19
C ALA A 270 19.15 2.17 15.23
N ALA A 271 19.49 1.52 14.12
CA ALA A 271 19.59 0.06 14.03
C ALA A 271 20.76 -0.47 14.87
N ASP A 272 20.66 -1.69 15.37
CA ASP A 272 21.76 -2.31 16.11
C ASP A 272 22.91 -2.67 15.17
N TRP A 273 22.60 -2.96 13.90
CA TRP A 273 23.54 -3.25 12.83
C TRP A 273 23.52 -2.18 11.74
N THR A 274 24.64 -2.06 11.04
CA THR A 274 24.72 -1.22 9.84
C THR A 274 24.08 -1.98 8.68
N HIS A 275 23.27 -1.30 7.87
CA HIS A 275 22.65 -1.87 6.68
C HIS A 275 22.93 -1.04 5.43
N LYS A 276 24.18 -0.60 5.27
CA LYS A 276 24.61 0.08 4.04
C LYS A 276 24.37 -0.85 2.84
N TYR A 277 23.55 -0.40 1.88
CA TYR A 277 23.01 -1.22 0.78
C TYR A 277 22.21 -2.46 1.24
N GLY A 278 21.55 -2.41 2.40
CA GLY A 278 20.64 -3.46 2.88
C GLY A 278 19.16 -3.23 2.54
N GLY A 279 18.85 -2.10 1.90
CA GLY A 279 17.47 -1.74 1.53
C GLY A 279 16.57 -1.44 2.73
N LEU A 280 15.32 -1.07 2.43
CA LEU A 280 14.23 -1.03 3.41
C LEU A 280 12.99 -1.61 2.74
N GLY A 281 12.23 -2.43 3.47
CA GLY A 281 10.93 -2.92 3.05
C GLY A 281 9.98 -3.08 4.24
N LEU A 282 8.75 -3.52 3.99
CA LEU A 282 7.78 -3.78 5.07
C LEU A 282 7.69 -5.28 5.35
N TYR A 283 7.90 -5.66 6.61
CA TYR A 283 7.62 -7.00 7.13
C TYR A 283 6.63 -6.88 8.28
N LYS A 284 5.50 -7.62 8.26
CA LYS A 284 4.42 -7.45 9.25
C LYS A 284 4.03 -5.97 9.45
N ASN A 285 3.95 -5.22 8.34
CA ASN A 285 3.66 -3.78 8.30
C ASN A 285 4.63 -2.89 9.08
N GLN A 286 5.83 -3.38 9.38
CA GLN A 286 6.89 -2.64 10.05
C GLN A 286 8.10 -2.52 9.13
N PRO A 287 8.84 -1.40 9.15
CA PRO A 287 10.08 -1.29 8.41
C PRO A 287 11.05 -2.40 8.80
N ALA A 288 11.69 -3.00 7.82
CA ALA A 288 12.67 -4.05 7.99
C ALA A 288 13.83 -3.86 7.03
N SER A 289 14.99 -4.36 7.44
CA SER A 289 16.24 -4.30 6.69
C SER A 289 17.03 -5.58 6.90
N VAL A 290 17.88 -5.95 5.95
CA VAL A 290 18.71 -7.14 6.05
C VAL A 290 20.04 -6.94 5.34
N GLY A 291 21.09 -7.57 5.86
CA GLY A 291 22.38 -7.59 5.22
C GLY A 291 23.13 -6.27 5.25
N CYS A 292 24.35 -6.26 4.72
CA CYS A 292 25.20 -5.06 4.67
C CYS A 292 26.37 -5.25 3.74
N PHE A 293 26.66 -4.24 2.93
CA PHE A 293 27.83 -4.22 2.04
C PHE A 293 29.15 -4.05 2.81
N SER A 294 29.17 -3.22 3.86
CA SER A 294 30.43 -2.87 4.55
C SER A 294 30.93 -3.92 5.53
N GLU A 295 30.01 -4.60 6.21
CA GLU A 295 30.34 -5.61 7.23
C GLU A 295 30.00 -7.03 6.76
N GLU A 296 29.45 -7.17 5.54
CA GLU A 296 29.22 -8.46 4.86
C GLU A 296 28.49 -9.49 5.74
N HIS A 297 27.43 -9.07 6.42
CA HIS A 297 26.72 -9.90 7.40
C HIS A 297 25.31 -10.31 6.94
N GLN A 298 24.69 -11.22 7.69
CA GLN A 298 23.36 -11.81 7.44
C GLN A 298 22.24 -11.15 8.26
N LYS A 299 22.59 -10.21 9.14
CA LYS A 299 21.68 -9.67 10.15
C LYS A 299 20.46 -9.03 9.51
N ALA A 300 19.30 -9.33 10.07
CA ALA A 300 18.03 -8.71 9.72
C ALA A 300 17.42 -8.06 10.96
N GLU A 301 16.77 -6.92 10.78
CA GLU A 301 16.13 -6.18 11.86
C GLU A 301 14.80 -5.57 11.41
N THR A 302 13.89 -5.33 12.35
CA THR A 302 12.65 -4.59 12.13
C THR A 302 12.47 -3.47 13.13
N LEU A 303 11.94 -2.34 12.69
CA LEU A 303 11.70 -1.14 13.47
C LEU A 303 10.26 -1.10 13.98
N SER A 304 10.12 -1.03 15.30
CA SER A 304 8.85 -0.82 16.01
C SER A 304 8.83 0.54 16.72
N ALA A 305 7.72 0.85 17.40
CA ALA A 305 7.63 2.02 18.28
C ALA A 305 8.64 1.99 19.46
N SER A 306 9.14 0.81 19.84
CA SER A 306 10.17 0.64 20.88
C SER A 306 11.61 0.64 20.33
N GLY A 307 11.79 0.76 19.02
CA GLY A 307 13.09 0.69 18.36
C GLY A 307 13.28 -0.56 17.52
N TRP A 308 14.53 -0.75 17.08
CA TRP A 308 14.93 -1.89 16.26
C TRP A 308 15.02 -3.16 17.09
N THR A 309 14.59 -4.27 16.50
CA THR A 309 14.67 -5.61 17.09
C THR A 309 15.12 -6.60 16.03
N SER A 310 15.86 -7.62 16.44
CA SER A 310 16.39 -8.62 15.52
C SER A 310 15.29 -9.47 14.90
N LEU A 311 15.43 -9.71 13.60
CA LEU A 311 14.74 -10.74 12.84
C LEU A 311 15.70 -11.95 12.65
N PRO A 312 15.19 -13.10 12.19
CA PRO A 312 16.05 -14.21 11.78
C PRO A 312 17.08 -13.77 10.74
N ASP A 313 18.33 -14.19 10.94
CA ASP A 313 19.43 -13.95 10.00
C ASP A 313 19.07 -14.54 8.61
N HIS A 314 19.40 -13.82 7.55
CA HIS A 314 19.26 -14.32 6.19
C HIS A 314 20.28 -15.45 5.92
N PRO A 315 19.96 -16.50 5.14
CA PRO A 315 20.90 -17.60 4.88
C PRO A 315 22.19 -17.20 4.15
N LYS A 316 22.15 -16.10 3.39
CA LYS A 316 23.28 -15.50 2.66
C LYS A 316 23.75 -14.20 3.32
N ARG A 317 25.06 -13.96 3.32
CA ARG A 317 25.64 -12.64 3.66
C ARG A 317 25.38 -11.69 2.50
N ILE A 318 24.23 -11.02 2.53
CA ILE A 318 23.65 -10.37 1.37
C ILE A 318 23.79 -8.84 1.45
N SER A 319 23.90 -8.16 0.32
CA SER A 319 23.75 -6.70 0.19
C SER A 319 23.31 -6.33 -1.23
N SER A 320 23.08 -5.05 -1.48
CA SER A 320 22.77 -4.49 -2.80
C SER A 320 21.55 -5.15 -3.46
N HIS A 321 20.56 -5.52 -2.65
CA HIS A 321 19.30 -6.13 -3.09
C HIS A 321 18.16 -5.13 -2.93
N SER A 322 17.00 -5.45 -3.52
CA SER A 322 15.74 -4.75 -3.30
C SER A 322 14.88 -5.48 -2.29
N LEU A 323 14.15 -4.74 -1.46
CA LEU A 323 13.20 -5.27 -0.48
C LEU A 323 11.78 -4.79 -0.79
N VAL A 324 10.81 -5.71 -0.80
CA VAL A 324 9.41 -5.38 -1.12
C VAL A 324 8.48 -6.07 -0.12
N GLY A 325 7.58 -5.32 0.51
CA GLY A 325 6.54 -5.89 1.37
C GLY A 325 5.33 -6.37 0.55
N LEU A 326 4.72 -7.48 1.00
CA LEU A 326 3.51 -8.06 0.42
C LEU A 326 2.31 -7.87 1.36
N GLU A 327 1.08 -7.95 0.83
CA GLU A 327 -0.15 -7.78 1.61
C GLU A 327 -0.34 -8.90 2.66
N ASN A 328 0.20 -10.09 2.38
CA ASN A 328 0.22 -11.21 3.33
C ASN A 328 1.25 -11.04 4.46
N GLN A 329 1.77 -9.82 4.67
CA GLN A 329 2.72 -9.44 5.72
C GLN A 329 4.12 -10.07 5.59
N SER A 330 4.41 -10.72 4.47
CA SER A 330 5.75 -11.20 4.16
C SER A 330 6.60 -10.10 3.51
N LEU A 331 7.91 -10.34 3.49
CA LEU A 331 8.90 -9.47 2.86
C LEU A 331 9.65 -10.28 1.81
N LEU A 332 9.79 -9.73 0.61
CA LEU A 332 10.62 -10.27 -0.45
C LEU A 332 11.98 -9.58 -0.52
N LEU A 333 13.01 -10.35 -0.86
CA LEU A 333 14.34 -9.89 -1.22
C LEU A 333 14.64 -10.35 -2.64
N LEU A 334 15.03 -9.39 -3.49
CA LEU A 334 15.28 -9.59 -4.92
C LEU A 334 16.72 -9.16 -5.26
N GLY A 335 17.46 -10.03 -5.97
CA GLY A 335 18.84 -9.78 -6.39
C GLY A 335 19.82 -9.63 -5.22
N GLY A 336 20.98 -9.05 -5.48
CA GLY A 336 22.02 -8.74 -4.52
C GLY A 336 23.31 -9.55 -4.68
N ILE A 337 24.27 -9.20 -3.83
CA ILE A 337 25.62 -9.77 -3.77
C ILE A 337 25.72 -10.69 -2.56
N ASP A 338 26.06 -11.97 -2.80
CA ASP A 338 26.34 -12.97 -1.77
C ASP A 338 27.83 -12.98 -1.39
N TRP A 339 28.16 -12.25 -0.31
CA TRP A 339 29.51 -12.19 0.26
C TRP A 339 29.97 -13.52 0.87
N GLY A 340 29.03 -14.41 1.21
CA GLY A 340 29.35 -15.77 1.65
C GLY A 340 29.92 -16.63 0.52
N ASN A 341 29.64 -16.25 -0.73
CA ASN A 341 30.08 -16.92 -1.96
C ASN A 341 31.05 -16.03 -2.77
N GLY A 342 31.92 -15.29 -2.09
CA GLY A 342 32.97 -14.49 -2.75
C GLY A 342 32.46 -13.27 -3.52
N GLY A 343 31.27 -12.76 -3.17
CA GLY A 343 30.67 -11.60 -3.83
C GLY A 343 29.95 -11.96 -5.14
N ALA A 344 29.47 -13.20 -5.27
CA ALA A 344 28.70 -13.63 -6.44
C ALA A 344 27.32 -12.95 -6.47
N LEU A 345 26.86 -12.61 -7.67
CA LEU A 345 25.48 -12.18 -7.89
C LEU A 345 24.53 -13.35 -7.66
N GLN A 346 23.33 -13.07 -7.14
CA GLN A 346 22.33 -14.10 -6.86
C GLN A 346 20.99 -13.79 -7.56
N SER A 347 20.34 -14.83 -8.06
CA SER A 347 19.00 -14.76 -8.68
C SER A 347 17.88 -15.05 -7.68
N GLY A 348 18.16 -15.76 -6.59
CA GLY A 348 17.14 -16.25 -5.67
C GLY A 348 16.17 -15.17 -5.19
N ILE A 349 14.88 -15.47 -5.31
CA ILE A 349 13.78 -14.70 -4.75
C ILE A 349 13.54 -15.26 -3.35
N TRP A 350 13.90 -14.48 -2.34
CA TRP A 350 13.79 -14.89 -0.94
C TRP A 350 12.58 -14.25 -0.28
N GLN A 351 11.81 -15.03 0.46
CA GLN A 351 10.68 -14.57 1.24
C GLN A 351 10.93 -14.78 2.74
N LEU A 352 10.80 -13.70 3.51
CA LEU A 352 10.65 -13.76 4.96
C LEU A 352 9.17 -13.85 5.31
N LYS A 353 8.73 -15.02 5.77
CA LYS A 353 7.35 -15.29 6.20
C LYS A 353 7.38 -16.13 7.47
N ASP A 354 6.52 -15.77 8.42
CA ASP A 354 6.43 -16.47 9.71
C ASP A 354 7.79 -16.68 10.39
N GLU A 355 8.64 -15.65 10.38
CA GLU A 355 9.99 -15.67 10.97
C GLU A 355 10.91 -16.73 10.35
N ASN A 356 10.72 -17.04 9.08
CA ASN A 356 11.58 -17.94 8.32
C ASN A 356 11.88 -17.37 6.94
N TRP A 357 13.17 -17.40 6.57
CA TRP A 357 13.62 -17.11 5.21
C TRP A 357 13.53 -18.37 4.37
N ASN A 358 12.84 -18.29 3.24
CA ASN A 358 12.76 -19.36 2.25
C ASN A 358 13.02 -18.79 0.87
N GLU A 359 13.84 -19.47 0.08
CA GLU A 359 13.96 -19.21 -1.36
C GLU A 359 12.72 -19.82 -2.03
N ILE A 360 11.94 -18.98 -2.71
CA ILE A 360 10.65 -19.41 -3.30
C ILE A 360 10.75 -19.63 -4.80
N ASP A 361 11.68 -18.96 -5.48
CA ASP A 361 11.98 -19.08 -6.91
C ASP A 361 13.28 -18.31 -7.23
N ASP A 362 13.57 -18.09 -8.51
CA ASP A 362 14.70 -17.33 -9.03
C ASP A 362 14.23 -16.20 -9.96
N LEU A 363 14.94 -15.06 -9.93
CA LEU A 363 14.96 -14.10 -11.03
C LEU A 363 15.53 -14.78 -12.28
N LEU A 364 15.08 -14.34 -13.46
CA LEU A 364 15.56 -14.86 -14.74
C LEU A 364 17.05 -14.59 -14.95
N GLN A 365 17.57 -13.50 -14.38
CA GLN A 365 19.00 -13.23 -14.32
C GLN A 365 19.43 -12.79 -12.92
N ALA A 366 20.58 -13.31 -12.46
CA ALA A 366 21.22 -12.82 -11.25
C ALA A 366 21.65 -11.36 -11.43
N ASP A 367 21.38 -10.53 -10.42
CA ASP A 367 21.63 -9.09 -10.51
C ASP A 367 21.87 -8.48 -9.12
N TYR A 368 22.28 -7.22 -9.05
CA TYR A 368 22.49 -6.43 -7.83
C TYR A 368 22.29 -4.95 -8.13
N GLU A 369 22.07 -4.12 -7.11
CA GLU A 369 21.79 -2.68 -7.27
C GLU A 369 20.60 -2.38 -8.19
N GLY A 370 19.68 -3.33 -8.37
CA GLY A 370 18.40 -3.11 -9.02
C GLY A 370 17.42 -2.37 -8.09
N SER A 371 16.32 -1.90 -8.66
CA SER A 371 15.19 -1.32 -7.92
C SER A 371 13.91 -2.07 -8.20
N ALA A 372 13.05 -2.18 -7.19
CA ALA A 372 11.78 -2.86 -7.27
C ALA A 372 10.62 -1.94 -6.88
N ILE A 373 9.47 -2.09 -7.55
CA ILE A 373 8.23 -1.42 -7.19
C ILE A 373 7.07 -2.41 -7.22
N ASN A 374 6.24 -2.41 -6.17
CA ASN A 374 5.01 -3.18 -6.09
C ASN A 374 3.85 -2.35 -6.65
N ILE A 375 3.14 -2.88 -7.65
CA ILE A 375 1.98 -2.25 -8.27
C ILE A 375 0.89 -3.31 -8.46
N GLY A 376 -0.20 -3.19 -7.73
CA GLY A 376 -1.29 -4.18 -7.79
C GLY A 376 -0.82 -5.53 -7.26
N ARG A 377 -0.87 -6.57 -8.11
CA ARG A 377 -0.43 -7.94 -7.79
C ARG A 377 0.88 -8.30 -8.49
N SER A 378 1.62 -7.29 -8.95
CA SER A 378 2.87 -7.49 -9.68
C SER A 378 3.98 -6.68 -9.04
N ILE A 379 5.18 -7.25 -9.01
CA ILE A 379 6.40 -6.54 -8.66
C ILE A 379 7.24 -6.39 -9.91
N TYR A 380 7.70 -5.17 -10.16
CA TYR A 380 8.55 -4.84 -11.28
C TYR A 380 9.97 -4.63 -10.77
N TYR A 381 10.91 -5.44 -11.25
CA TYR A 381 12.32 -5.37 -10.90
C TYR A 381 13.14 -4.86 -12.08
N PHE A 382 13.86 -3.76 -11.87
CA PHE A 382 14.74 -3.12 -12.85
C PHE A 382 16.18 -3.44 -12.48
N GLY A 383 16.77 -4.40 -13.20
CA GLY A 383 18.09 -4.93 -12.95
C GLY A 383 19.22 -4.06 -13.52
N TYR A 384 20.34 -3.91 -12.80
CA TYR A 384 21.45 -3.02 -13.19
C TYR A 384 22.49 -3.72 -14.07
N ASP A 385 23.03 -4.86 -13.62
CA ASP A 385 24.11 -5.58 -14.30
C ASP A 385 23.57 -6.35 -15.50
N SER A 386 22.46 -7.06 -15.29
CA SER A 386 21.76 -7.80 -16.33
C SER A 386 21.05 -6.87 -17.33
N LYS A 387 20.69 -5.67 -16.88
CA LYS A 387 19.79 -4.70 -17.54
C LYS A 387 18.36 -5.19 -17.75
N VAL A 388 18.00 -6.39 -17.32
CA VAL A 388 16.64 -6.87 -17.57
C VAL A 388 15.62 -6.17 -16.68
N ILE A 389 14.42 -6.04 -17.24
CA ILE A 389 13.24 -5.63 -16.50
C ILE A 389 12.35 -6.85 -16.39
N GLU A 390 12.14 -7.32 -15.17
CA GLU A 390 11.37 -8.53 -14.86
C GLU A 390 10.08 -8.14 -14.11
N ARG A 391 8.98 -8.82 -14.43
CA ARG A 391 7.70 -8.71 -13.71
C ARG A 391 7.44 -10.02 -12.98
N LEU A 392 7.27 -9.94 -11.67
CA LEU A 392 6.88 -11.06 -10.82
C LEU A 392 5.38 -10.95 -10.55
N ASP A 393 4.61 -11.96 -10.92
CA ASP A 393 3.14 -11.95 -10.77
C ASP A 393 2.69 -12.82 -9.61
N PHE A 394 1.78 -12.30 -8.79
CA PHE A 394 1.28 -12.96 -7.58
C PHE A 394 -0.22 -13.22 -7.66
N ASN A 395 -0.67 -14.28 -7.00
CA ASN A 395 -2.10 -14.55 -6.80
C ASN A 395 -2.65 -13.77 -5.58
N GLU A 396 -3.94 -13.94 -5.26
CA GLU A 396 -4.57 -13.23 -4.14
C GLU A 396 -4.02 -13.64 -2.77
N ALA A 397 -3.42 -14.82 -2.67
CA ALA A 397 -2.77 -15.31 -1.45
C ALA A 397 -1.30 -14.84 -1.35
N GLU A 398 -0.86 -13.99 -2.29
CA GLU A 398 0.50 -13.48 -2.38
C GLU A 398 1.51 -14.61 -2.56
N GLU A 399 1.12 -15.59 -3.38
CA GLU A 399 1.99 -16.67 -3.86
C GLU A 399 2.43 -16.35 -5.29
N LEU A 400 3.75 -16.41 -5.52
CA LEU A 400 4.35 -16.18 -6.82
C LEU A 400 3.80 -17.19 -7.85
N GLN A 401 3.38 -16.69 -9.01
CA GLN A 401 2.83 -17.47 -10.11
C GLN A 401 3.78 -17.53 -11.30
N ASP A 402 4.42 -16.42 -11.64
CA ASP A 402 5.30 -16.32 -12.81
C ASP A 402 6.35 -15.21 -12.63
N VAL A 403 7.45 -15.33 -13.38
CA VAL A 403 8.50 -14.32 -13.54
C VAL A 403 8.71 -14.09 -15.03
N GLU A 404 8.27 -12.94 -15.53
CA GLU A 404 8.27 -12.61 -16.95
C GLU A 404 9.32 -11.54 -17.28
N LEU A 405 10.08 -11.74 -18.37
CA LEU A 405 10.94 -10.70 -18.94
C LEU A 405 10.09 -9.72 -19.76
N ILE A 406 9.96 -8.48 -19.29
CA ILE A 406 9.16 -7.45 -19.96
C ILE A 406 9.99 -6.40 -20.70
N GLY A 407 11.32 -6.46 -20.60
CA GLY A 407 12.16 -5.53 -21.34
C GLY A 407 13.59 -5.43 -20.84
N ASN A 408 14.28 -4.37 -21.28
CA ASN A 408 15.61 -4.04 -20.79
C ASN A 408 15.69 -2.54 -20.49
N GLN A 409 16.49 -2.18 -19.49
CA GLN A 409 16.91 -0.80 -19.29
C GLN A 409 17.76 -0.35 -20.50
N PRO A 410 17.60 0.90 -20.97
CA PRO A 410 18.37 1.40 -22.11
C PRO A 410 19.85 1.62 -21.76
N GLY A 411 20.17 1.77 -20.46
CA GLY A 411 21.52 1.90 -19.92
C GLY A 411 21.78 0.98 -18.74
N SER A 412 23.02 0.96 -18.26
CA SER A 412 23.36 0.35 -16.97
C SER A 412 23.04 1.33 -15.84
N PHE A 413 21.78 1.38 -15.43
CA PHE A 413 21.32 2.27 -14.37
C PHE A 413 21.17 1.52 -13.05
N HIS A 414 22.05 1.82 -12.10
CA HIS A 414 21.95 1.31 -10.74
C HIS A 414 20.93 2.14 -9.95
N LEU A 415 20.17 1.45 -9.11
CA LEU A 415 19.21 2.02 -8.16
C LEU A 415 18.31 3.13 -8.76
N PRO A 416 17.68 2.92 -9.93
CA PRO A 416 16.84 3.95 -10.53
C PRO A 416 15.65 4.29 -9.63
N VAL A 417 15.22 5.55 -9.64
CA VAL A 417 13.99 5.94 -8.96
C VAL A 417 12.80 5.43 -9.75
N LEU A 418 11.90 4.71 -9.09
CA LEU A 418 10.71 4.13 -9.70
C LEU A 418 9.45 4.81 -9.17
N PHE A 419 8.55 5.20 -10.07
CA PHE A 419 7.30 5.85 -9.69
C PHE A 419 6.16 5.46 -10.62
N GLN A 420 5.11 4.86 -10.06
CA GLN A 420 3.89 4.58 -10.82
C GLN A 420 3.20 5.89 -11.18
N THR A 421 2.84 6.07 -12.45
CA THR A 421 2.22 7.29 -12.97
C THR A 421 1.26 6.98 -14.13
N VAL A 422 0.81 8.01 -14.84
CA VAL A 422 0.01 7.93 -16.07
C VAL A 422 0.90 7.79 -17.30
N SER A 423 0.36 7.19 -18.36
CA SER A 423 1.11 6.82 -19.57
C SER A 423 1.69 7.99 -20.39
N ASN A 424 1.33 9.23 -20.08
CA ASN A 424 1.82 10.44 -20.73
C ASN A 424 2.56 11.41 -19.80
N TYR A 425 2.98 10.94 -18.63
CA TYR A 425 3.65 11.79 -17.64
C TYR A 425 5.04 12.22 -18.13
N CYS A 426 5.24 13.53 -18.31
CA CYS A 426 6.52 14.12 -18.71
C CYS A 426 7.08 13.70 -20.08
N ILE A 427 6.22 13.30 -21.02
CA ILE A 427 6.62 13.01 -22.42
C ILE A 427 6.89 14.28 -23.22
#